data_AF-A0A059XCJ1-F1
#
_entry.id   AF-A0A059XCJ1-F1
#
_cell.length_a   1.000
_cell.length_b   1.000
_cell.length_c   1.000
_cell.angle_alpha   90.00
_cell.angle_beta   90.00
_cell.angle_gamma   90.00
#
_symmetry.space_group_name_H-M   'P 1'
#
loop_
_entity.id
_entity.type
_entity.pdbx_description
1 polymer ?
#
loop_
_entity_poly.entity_id
_entity_poly.type
_entity_poly.pdbx_seq_one_letter_code
_entity_poly.pdbx_strand_id
1 'polypeptide(L)'
;MVKKKRPVVVITGAIKGRANLITVVALSHSEPKPPQPYHYKIPRQSMPMVGRFQEEDSWLKGDMIYTFGFHRFNLIQLGKKGPDGKRLYFKNCLGSEQMKHIYQCVMYGLNLAKLAQHV
;
A
#
# COMPACT_ATOMS: atom_id res chain seq x y z
N MET A 1 21.46 0.88 5.95
CA MET A 1 21.18 0.32 4.61
C MET A 1 19.73 0.61 4.22
N VAL A 2 19.46 1.64 3.43
CA VAL A 2 18.09 2.03 3.04
C VAL A 2 17.53 0.95 2.10
N LYS A 3 16.42 0.29 2.47
CA LYS A 3 15.75 -0.68 1.60
C LYS A 3 15.46 -0.02 0.24
N LYS A 4 15.93 -0.65 -0.84
CA LYS A 4 15.54 -0.34 -2.22
C LYS A 4 14.01 -0.24 -2.26
N LYS A 5 13.50 0.96 -2.59
CA LYS A 5 12.10 1.35 -2.80
C LYS A 5 11.05 0.30 -2.39
N ARG A 6 10.33 0.57 -1.29
CA ARG A 6 9.28 -0.32 -0.77
C ARG A 6 7.91 0.03 -1.38
N PRO A 7 7.11 -0.95 -1.82
CA PRO A 7 5.71 -0.72 -2.19
C PRO A 7 4.87 -0.29 -0.98
N VAL A 8 3.84 0.50 -1.24
CA VAL A 8 2.97 1.06 -0.19
C VAL A 8 1.53 1.10 -0.69
N VAL A 9 0.57 1.06 0.24
CA VAL A 9 -0.85 1.35 -0.06
C VAL A 9 -1.15 2.77 0.39
N VAL A 10 -1.83 3.51 -0.48
CA VAL A 10 -2.32 4.86 -0.17
C VAL A 10 -3.60 4.75 0.64
N ILE A 11 -3.64 5.37 1.82
CA ILE A 11 -4.77 5.25 2.76
C ILE A 11 -5.52 6.56 2.98
N THR A 12 -5.08 7.65 2.35
CA THR A 12 -5.76 8.95 2.41
C THR A 12 -6.18 9.41 1.02
N GLY A 13 -7.43 9.87 0.91
CA GLY A 13 -7.90 10.64 -0.24
C GLY A 13 -7.34 12.07 -0.26
N ALA A 14 -7.85 12.90 -1.16
CA ALA A 14 -7.48 14.31 -1.24
C ALA A 14 -7.98 15.07 0.01
N ILE A 15 -7.06 15.60 0.80
CA ILE A 15 -7.37 16.41 1.99
C ILE A 15 -7.15 17.89 1.66
N LYS A 16 -8.17 18.73 1.88
CA LYS A 16 -8.07 20.19 1.68
C LYS A 16 -6.91 20.75 2.49
N GLY A 17 -6.07 21.58 1.86
CA GLY A 17 -4.87 22.16 2.48
C GLY A 17 -3.63 21.24 2.52
N ARG A 18 -3.72 20.01 1.98
CA ARG A 18 -2.61 19.04 1.93
C ARG A 18 -2.31 18.53 0.51
N ALA A 19 -2.43 19.40 -0.50
CA ALA A 19 -2.39 19.02 -1.92
C ALA A 19 -1.11 18.28 -2.36
N ASN A 20 0.01 18.45 -1.66
CA ASN A 20 1.29 17.83 -2.02
C ASN A 20 1.72 16.67 -1.11
N LEU A 21 0.85 16.25 -0.19
CA LEU A 21 1.14 15.20 0.79
C LEU A 21 0.28 13.97 0.56
N ILE A 22 0.86 12.82 0.85
CA ILE A 22 0.19 11.53 0.81
C ILE A 22 0.50 10.75 2.08
N THR A 23 -0.52 10.07 2.62
CA THR A 23 -0.34 9.14 3.74
C THR A 23 -0.47 7.71 3.22
N VAL A 24 0.49 6.89 3.58
CA VAL A 24 0.61 5.51 3.10
C VAL A 24 0.91 4.56 4.24
N VAL A 25 0.65 3.28 4.00
CA VAL A 25 1.03 2.16 4.85
C VAL A 25 1.94 1.21 4.07
N ALA A 26 2.97 0.69 4.73
CA ALA A 26 4.03 -0.07 4.08
C ALA A 26 3.62 -1.51 3.72
N LEU A 27 4.13 -2.02 2.59
CA LEU A 27 4.06 -3.43 2.22
C LEU A 27 5.41 -4.13 2.34
N SER A 28 5.40 -5.41 2.68
CA SER A 28 6.57 -6.28 2.76
C SER A 28 6.30 -7.59 2.06
N HIS A 29 7.31 -8.22 1.48
CA HIS A 29 7.16 -9.58 0.95
C HIS A 29 7.36 -10.65 2.03
N SER A 30 8.12 -10.33 3.09
CA SER A 30 8.34 -11.26 4.19
C SER A 30 7.11 -11.40 5.09
N GLU A 31 6.62 -12.64 5.19
CA GLU A 31 5.60 -13.05 6.13
C GLU A 31 6.02 -12.73 7.58
N PRO A 32 5.17 -12.07 8.38
CA PRO A 32 5.45 -11.78 9.78
C PRO A 32 5.51 -13.05 10.63
N LYS A 33 6.52 -13.13 11.51
CA LYS A 33 6.69 -14.21 12.48
C LYS A 33 7.00 -13.60 13.85
N PRO A 34 6.06 -13.59 14.82
CA PRO A 34 4.67 -14.05 14.70
C PRO A 34 3.79 -13.07 13.89
N PRO A 35 2.66 -13.54 13.32
CA PRO A 35 1.59 -12.67 12.84
C PRO A 35 1.05 -11.78 13.97
N GLN A 36 0.60 -10.59 13.61
CA GLN A 36 0.07 -9.58 14.56
C GLN A 36 -1.22 -8.99 13.98
N PRO A 37 -2.12 -8.42 14.81
CA PRO A 37 -3.40 -7.86 14.34
C PRO A 37 -3.26 -6.70 13.32
N TYR A 38 -2.11 -6.04 13.29
CA TYR A 38 -1.79 -4.99 12.31
C TYR A 38 -1.15 -5.53 11.01
N HIS A 39 -1.10 -6.84 10.83
CA HIS A 39 -0.63 -7.48 9.60
C HIS A 39 -1.81 -8.00 8.76
N TYR A 40 -1.77 -7.78 7.46
CA TYR A 40 -2.75 -8.30 6.50
C TYR A 40 -2.06 -8.88 5.27
N LYS A 41 -2.46 -10.08 4.87
CA LYS A 41 -1.98 -10.72 3.64
C LYS A 41 -2.80 -10.21 2.45
N ILE A 42 -2.13 -9.54 1.52
CA ILE A 42 -2.68 -9.10 0.25
C ILE A 42 -2.29 -10.14 -0.81
N PRO A 43 -3.27 -10.85 -1.41
CA PRO A 43 -2.99 -11.81 -2.46
C PRO A 43 -2.29 -11.16 -3.65
N ARG A 44 -1.34 -11.85 -4.28
CA ARG A 44 -0.62 -11.36 -5.46
C ARG A 44 -1.55 -10.94 -6.62
N GLN A 45 -2.73 -11.55 -6.73
CA GLN A 45 -3.74 -11.22 -7.74
C GLN A 45 -4.33 -9.81 -7.54
N SER A 46 -4.26 -9.27 -6.33
CA SER A 46 -4.66 -7.90 -6.03
C SER A 46 -3.54 -6.87 -6.27
N MET A 47 -2.36 -7.33 -6.67
CA MET A 47 -1.17 -6.50 -6.87
C MET A 47 -0.92 -6.24 -8.38
N PRO A 48 -0.11 -5.24 -8.74
CA PRO A 48 0.27 -5.00 -10.13
C PRO A 48 0.84 -6.25 -10.79
N MET A 49 0.48 -6.54 -12.03
CA MET A 49 0.94 -7.71 -12.79
C MET A 49 2.39 -7.55 -13.30
N VAL A 50 3.33 -7.15 -12.44
CA VAL A 50 4.73 -6.88 -12.83
C VAL A 50 5.72 -7.32 -11.76
N GLY A 51 6.84 -7.90 -12.21
CA GLY A 51 8.01 -8.19 -11.38
C GLY A 51 7.66 -8.87 -10.04
N ARG A 52 8.25 -8.36 -8.96
CA ARG A 52 8.14 -8.94 -7.62
C ARG A 52 6.74 -8.99 -7.03
N PHE A 53 5.80 -8.21 -7.57
CA PHE A 53 4.41 -8.26 -7.12
C PHE A 53 3.70 -9.57 -7.46
N GLN A 54 4.25 -10.37 -8.38
CA GLN A 54 3.68 -11.63 -8.84
C GLN A 54 4.45 -12.88 -8.36
N GLU A 55 5.61 -12.68 -7.73
CA GLU A 55 6.43 -13.76 -7.14
C GLU A 55 5.77 -14.36 -5.90
N GLU A 56 5.21 -13.52 -5.04
CA GLU A 56 4.63 -13.90 -3.75
C GLU A 56 3.58 -12.91 -3.27
N ASP A 57 2.79 -13.31 -2.27
CA ASP A 57 1.83 -12.42 -1.63
C ASP A 57 2.53 -11.28 -0.88
N SER A 58 1.84 -10.15 -0.76
CA SER A 58 2.34 -8.98 -0.04
C SER A 58 1.73 -8.90 1.35
N TRP A 59 2.50 -8.41 2.31
CA TRP A 59 2.09 -8.25 3.70
C TRP A 59 2.05 -6.77 4.07
N LEU A 60 0.84 -6.29 4.38
CA LEU A 60 0.62 -4.99 4.99
C LEU A 60 1.26 -4.93 6.37
N LYS A 61 1.89 -3.79 6.68
CA LYS A 61 2.44 -3.44 7.99
C LYS A 61 1.68 -2.23 8.54
N GLY A 62 0.53 -2.47 9.18
CA GLY A 62 -0.41 -1.44 9.65
C GLY A 62 0.17 -0.48 10.70
N ASP A 63 1.23 -0.88 11.37
CA ASP A 63 2.06 -0.10 12.30
C ASP A 63 3.06 0.84 11.58
N MET A 64 3.31 0.62 10.28
CA MET A 64 4.28 1.37 9.49
C MET A 64 3.61 2.41 8.59
N ILE A 65 3.12 3.49 9.20
CA ILE A 65 2.40 4.58 8.53
C ILE A 65 3.36 5.75 8.26
N TYR A 66 3.30 6.32 7.07
CA TYR A 66 4.14 7.46 6.69
C TYR A 66 3.34 8.52 5.97
N THR A 67 3.61 9.78 6.28
CA THR A 67 3.20 10.92 5.46
C THR A 67 4.42 11.49 4.75
N PHE A 68 4.34 11.69 3.44
CA PHE A 68 5.40 12.35 2.69
C PHE A 68 4.90 13.15 1.50
N GLY A 69 5.78 14.00 0.96
CA GLY A 69 5.51 14.77 -0.25
C GLY A 69 5.45 13.90 -1.50
N PHE A 70 4.57 14.22 -2.45
CA PHE A 70 4.42 13.48 -3.70
C PHE A 70 5.72 13.32 -4.49
N HIS A 71 6.68 14.24 -4.36
CA HIS A 71 8.00 14.14 -4.97
C HIS A 71 8.83 12.92 -4.51
N ARG A 72 8.48 12.29 -3.37
CA ARG A 72 9.10 11.05 -2.88
C ARG A 72 8.36 9.79 -3.36
N PHE A 73 7.20 9.96 -3.96
CA PHE A 73 6.35 8.88 -4.45
C PHE A 73 6.68 8.55 -5.91
N ASN A 74 6.74 7.26 -6.24
CA ASN A 74 6.89 6.81 -7.62
C ASN A 74 5.70 5.92 -7.96
N LEU A 75 5.05 6.20 -9.08
CA LEU A 75 4.05 5.30 -9.63
C LEU A 75 4.71 4.02 -10.16
N ILE A 76 3.99 2.91 -10.04
CA ILE A 76 4.44 1.61 -10.53
C ILE A 76 4.28 1.60 -12.05
N GLN A 77 5.38 1.51 -12.78
CA GLN A 77 5.38 1.47 -14.24
C GLN A 77 5.11 0.03 -14.71
N LEU A 78 4.09 -0.14 -15.55
CA LEU A 78 3.71 -1.42 -16.15
C LEU A 78 4.41 -1.70 -17.49
N GLY A 79 5.01 -0.67 -18.09
CA GLY A 79 5.70 -0.77 -19.37
C GLY A 79 5.58 0.52 -20.18
N LYS A 80 5.50 0.37 -21.51
CA LYS A 80 5.22 1.44 -22.46
C LYS A 80 3.99 1.05 -23.30
N LYS A 81 3.15 2.04 -23.65
CA LYS A 81 1.97 1.87 -24.50
C LYS A 81 2.32 2.31 -25.92
N GLY A 82 1.93 1.50 -26.91
CA GLY A 82 1.93 1.86 -28.33
C GLY A 82 3.29 2.19 -28.95
N PRO A 83 3.30 2.56 -30.25
CA PRO A 83 4.51 2.95 -30.97
C PRO A 83 5.16 4.24 -30.43
N ASP A 84 4.39 5.10 -29.77
CA ASP A 84 4.87 6.37 -29.19
C ASP A 84 5.62 6.19 -27.86
N GLY A 85 5.66 4.97 -27.32
CA GLY A 85 6.51 4.61 -26.19
C GLY A 85 6.12 5.28 -24.86
N LYS A 86 4.90 5.81 -24.73
CA LYS A 86 4.44 6.48 -23.51
C LYS A 86 4.40 5.53 -22.33
N ARG A 87 4.84 5.97 -21.15
CA ARG A 87 4.86 5.14 -19.94
C ARG A 87 3.44 4.76 -19.52
N LEU A 88 3.23 3.47 -19.27
CA LEU A 88 2.00 2.94 -18.68
C LEU A 88 2.21 2.77 -17.17
N TYR A 89 1.29 3.26 -16.37
CA TYR A 89 1.35 3.20 -14.90
C TYR A 89 0.16 2.43 -14.32
N PHE A 90 0.39 1.73 -13.22
CA PHE A 90 -0.65 1.07 -12.45
C PHE A 90 -1.53 2.11 -11.74
N LYS A 91 -2.85 1.98 -11.91
CA LYS A 91 -3.86 2.90 -11.34
C LYS A 91 -5.02 2.18 -10.66
N ASN A 92 -4.97 0.84 -10.55
CA ASN A 92 -6.06 0.10 -9.93
C ASN A 92 -6.09 0.36 -8.43
N CYS A 93 -7.28 0.30 -7.86
CA CYS A 93 -7.51 0.38 -6.43
C CYS A 93 -7.84 -1.01 -5.88
N LEU A 94 -7.54 -1.24 -4.61
CA LEU A 94 -8.02 -2.41 -3.89
C LEU A 94 -9.54 -2.28 -3.67
N GLY A 95 -10.23 -3.42 -3.59
CA GLY A 95 -11.67 -3.45 -3.33
C GLY A 95 -12.02 -2.92 -1.94
N SER A 96 -13.29 -2.54 -1.72
CA SER A 96 -13.79 -2.00 -0.45
C SER A 96 -13.46 -2.90 0.74
N GLU A 97 -13.68 -4.21 0.61
CA GLU A 97 -13.44 -5.18 1.68
C GLU A 97 -11.95 -5.29 2.05
N GLN A 98 -11.06 -5.22 1.05
CA GLN A 98 -9.62 -5.22 1.31
C GLN A 98 -9.20 -3.91 1.99
N MET A 99 -9.75 -2.78 1.54
CA MET A 99 -9.48 -1.49 2.17
C MET A 99 -9.98 -1.44 3.62
N LYS A 100 -11.14 -2.05 3.92
CA LYS A 100 -11.64 -2.20 5.30
C LYS A 100 -10.65 -2.94 6.19
N HIS A 101 -10.14 -4.09 5.77
CA HIS A 101 -9.10 -4.82 6.52
C HIS A 101 -7.83 -3.98 6.70
N ILE A 102 -7.42 -3.22 5.67
CA ILE A 102 -6.24 -2.35 5.76
C ILE A 102 -6.44 -1.27 6.82
N TYR A 103 -7.59 -0.60 6.85
CA TYR A 103 -7.90 0.40 7.87
C TYR A 103 -7.96 -0.21 9.27
N GLN A 104 -8.53 -1.40 9.42
CA GLN A 104 -8.53 -2.12 10.70
C GLN A 104 -7.10 -2.42 11.18
N CYS A 105 -6.23 -2.93 10.30
CA CYS A 105 -4.83 -3.18 10.64
C CYS A 105 -4.09 -1.90 11.03
N VAL A 106 -4.37 -0.78 10.36
CA VAL A 106 -3.84 0.55 10.73
C VAL A 106 -4.32 0.95 12.13
N MET A 107 -5.60 0.76 12.45
CA MET A 107 -6.13 1.03 13.79
C MET A 107 -5.47 0.14 14.84
N TYR A 108 -5.27 -1.16 14.58
CA TYR A 108 -4.50 -2.03 15.46
C TYR A 108 -3.06 -1.54 15.66
N GLY A 109 -2.38 -1.12 14.58
CA GLY A 109 -1.01 -0.60 14.63
C GLY A 109 -0.87 0.71 15.41
N LEU A 110 -1.94 1.51 15.45
CA LEU A 110 -2.03 2.75 16.24
C LEU A 110 -2.56 2.54 17.67
N ASN A 111 -2.77 1.29 18.10
CA ASN A 111 -3.40 0.94 19.38
C ASN A 111 -4.82 1.53 19.54
N LEU A 112 -5.55 1.65 18.44
CA LEU A 112 -6.94 2.09 18.36
C LEU A 112 -7.89 0.92 18.08
N ALA A 113 -7.57 -0.27 18.58
CA ALA A 113 -8.30 -1.51 18.31
C ALA A 113 -9.81 -1.41 18.56
N LYS A 114 -10.23 -0.64 19.56
CA LYS A 114 -11.65 -0.38 19.88
C LYS A 114 -12.42 0.29 18.74
N LEU A 115 -11.72 0.99 17.84
CA LEU A 115 -12.33 1.65 16.68
C LEU A 115 -12.44 0.74 15.46
N ALA A 116 -11.68 -0.36 15.39
CA ALA A 116 -11.61 -1.24 14.22
C ALA A 116 -12.96 -1.90 13.88
N GLN A 117 -13.83 -2.07 14.89
CA GLN A 117 -15.18 -2.62 14.72
C GLN A 117 -16.16 -1.68 13.98
N HIS A 118 -15.80 -0.39 13.83
CA HIS A 118 -16.65 0.63 13.21
C HIS A 118 -16.28 0.95 11.77
N VAL A 119 -15.32 0.21 11.21
CA VAL A 119 -14.90 0.29 9.81
C VAL A 119 -15.60 -0.80 9.02
#